data_AF-A0A353CE60-F1
#
_entry.id   AF-A0A353CE60-F1
#
_cell.length_a   1.000
_cell.length_b   1.000
_cell.length_c   1.000
_cell.angle_alpha   90.00
_cell.angle_beta   90.00
_cell.angle_gamma   90.00
#
_symmetry.space_group_name_H-M   'P 1'
#
loop_
_entity.id
_entity.type
_entity.pdbx_description
1 polymer ?
#
loop_
_entity_poly.entity_id
_entity_poly.type
_entity_poly.pdbx_seq_one_letter_code
_entity_poly.pdbx_strand_id
1 'polypeptide(L)' 'DIEDREDIDRLMGSFYSRAIADLEIGYIFTDVAKLDLASHLPVIGDFWETILFQTGAYARHGRNPLQIHAALNK' A
#
# COMPACT_ATOMS: atom_id res chain seq x y z
N ASP A 1 -15.20 5.89 11.71
CA ASP A 1 -13.84 6.00 12.24
C ASP A 1 -12.99 4.90 11.60
N ILE A 2 -11.72 4.78 11.93
CA ILE A 2 -10.93 3.56 11.64
C ILE A 2 -10.68 2.86 12.97
N GLU A 3 -11.30 1.70 13.17
CA GLU A 3 -11.28 1.02 14.47
C GLU A 3 -10.37 -0.21 14.48
N ASP A 4 -10.21 -0.86 13.33
CA ASP A 4 -9.47 -2.12 13.24
C ASP A 4 -8.83 -2.36 11.85
N ARG A 5 -8.31 -3.57 11.66
CA ARG A 5 -7.70 -4.02 10.42
C ARG A 5 -8.68 -4.08 9.24
N GLU A 6 -9.93 -4.45 9.48
CA GLU A 6 -10.92 -4.57 8.41
C GLU A 6 -11.23 -3.20 7.81
N ASP A 7 -11.31 -2.16 8.64
CA ASP A 7 -11.45 -0.78 8.17
C ASP A 7 -10.27 -0.32 7.30
N ILE A 8 -9.04 -0.66 7.71
CA ILE A 8 -7.81 -0.35 6.95
C ILE A 8 -7.84 -1.06 5.59
N ASP A 9 -8.14 -2.35 5.55
CA ASP A 9 -8.15 -3.12 4.31
C ASP A 9 -9.23 -2.61 3.34
N ARG A 10 -10.42 -2.25 3.85
CA ARG A 10 -11.49 -1.62 3.06
C ARG A 10 -11.06 -0.26 2.50
N LEU A 11 -10.43 0.58 3.33
CA LEU A 11 -9.91 1.88 2.90
C LEU A 11 -8.84 1.73 1.81
N MET A 12 -7.88 0.83 2.02
CA MET A 12 -6.80 0.58 1.06
C MET A 12 -7.33 -0.01 -0.25
N GLY A 13 -8.28 -0.94 -0.19
CA GLY A 13 -8.95 -1.47 -1.38
C GLY A 13 -9.64 -0.37 -2.20
N SER A 14 -10.39 0.51 -1.54
CA SER A 14 -11.05 1.67 -2.19
C SER A 14 -10.07 2.73 -2.70
N PHE A 15 -8.94 2.91 -2.02
CA PHE A 15 -7.87 3.79 -2.47
C PHE A 15 -7.24 3.26 -3.76
N TYR A 16 -6.77 2.01 -3.76
CA TYR A 16 -6.06 1.44 -4.92
C TYR A 16 -6.97 1.24 -6.13
N SER A 17 -8.25 0.91 -5.95
CA SER A 17 -9.19 0.81 -7.07
C SER A 17 -9.34 2.13 -7.83
N ARG A 18 -9.29 3.25 -7.11
CA ARG A 18 -9.32 4.60 -7.72
C ARG A 18 -7.96 5.02 -8.24
N ALA A 19 -6.89 4.84 -7.45
CA ALA A 19 -5.54 5.27 -7.82
C ALA A 19 -5.01 4.58 -9.08
N ILE A 20 -5.33 3.29 -9.28
CA ILE A 20 -4.92 2.54 -10.48
C ILE A 20 -5.68 3.01 -11.72
N ALA A 21 -6.96 3.39 -11.57
CA ALA A 21 -7.79 3.88 -12.67
C ALA A 21 -7.62 5.37 -12.96
N ASP A 22 -6.83 6.08 -12.15
CA ASP A 22 -6.62 7.52 -12.26
C ASP A 22 -5.77 7.88 -13.51
N LEU A 23 -6.18 8.89 -14.26
CA LEU A 23 -5.52 9.28 -15.51
C LEU A 23 -4.18 10.00 -15.30
N GLU A 24 -3.97 10.61 -14.13
CA GLU A 24 -2.76 11.36 -13.81
C GLU A 24 -1.69 10.46 -13.19
N ILE A 25 -2.10 9.52 -12.31
CA ILE A 25 -1.15 8.70 -11.53
C ILE A 25 -1.25 7.19 -11.78
N GLY A 26 -2.28 6.69 -12.46
CA GLY A 26 -2.52 5.26 -12.63
C GLY A 26 -1.35 4.51 -13.27
N TYR A 27 -0.68 5.14 -14.24
CA TYR A 27 0.49 4.58 -14.94
C TYR A 27 1.66 4.27 -13.98
N ILE A 28 1.77 4.96 -12.85
CA ILE A 28 2.80 4.69 -11.85
C ILE A 28 2.57 3.30 -11.23
N PHE A 29 1.31 2.93 -11.00
CA PHE A 29 0.97 1.63 -10.42
C PHE A 29 0.99 0.51 -11.46
N THR A 30 0.53 0.76 -12.70
CA THR A 30 0.42 -0.28 -13.75
C THR A 30 1.71 -0.48 -14.54
N ASP A 31 2.36 0.61 -14.97
CA ASP A 31 3.41 0.55 -15.98
C ASP A 31 4.80 0.63 -15.34
N VAL A 32 4.95 1.49 -14.34
CA VAL A 32 6.22 1.69 -13.61
C VAL A 32 6.38 0.62 -12.54
N ALA A 33 5.48 0.58 -11.55
CA ALA A 33 5.57 -0.37 -10.44
C ALA A 33 5.10 -1.78 -10.79
N LYS A 34 4.29 -1.94 -11.85
CA LYS A 34 3.67 -3.21 -12.26
C LYS A 34 3.04 -3.95 -11.08
N LEU A 35 2.25 -3.20 -10.32
CA LEU A 35 1.75 -3.60 -9.02
C LEU A 35 0.81 -4.81 -9.13
N ASP A 36 1.17 -5.92 -8.47
CA ASP A 36 0.20 -6.96 -8.14
C ASP A 36 -0.62 -6.52 -6.91
N LEU A 37 -1.85 -6.07 -7.17
CA LEU A 37 -2.72 -5.53 -6.14
C LEU A 37 -3.05 -6.56 -5.04
N ALA A 38 -3.25 -7.82 -5.41
CA ALA A 38 -3.63 -8.86 -4.45
C ALA A 38 -2.49 -9.12 -3.44
N SER A 39 -1.25 -9.15 -3.93
CA SER A 39 -0.07 -9.31 -3.07
C SER A 39 0.28 -8.03 -2.31
N HIS A 40 -0.09 -6.86 -2.84
CA HIS A 40 0.23 -5.56 -2.23
C HIS A 40 -0.68 -5.19 -1.06
N LEU A 41 -1.99 -5.47 -1.16
CA LEU A 41 -2.98 -5.08 -0.14
C LEU A 41 -2.63 -5.55 1.28
N PRO A 42 -2.22 -6.80 1.51
CA PRO A 42 -1.81 -7.23 2.86
C PRO A 42 -0.63 -6.43 3.41
N VAL A 43 0.33 -6.06 2.55
CA VAL A 43 1.58 -5.35 2.93
C VAL A 43 1.29 -3.90 3.33
N ILE A 44 0.51 -3.19 2.52
CA ILE A 44 0.15 -1.79 2.82
C ILE A 44 -0.86 -1.70 3.97
N GLY A 45 -1.70 -2.74 4.14
CA GLY A 45 -2.54 -2.90 5.32
C GLY A 45 -1.70 -3.01 6.59
N ASP A 46 -0.67 -3.87 6.62
CA ASP A 46 0.24 -3.97 7.77
C ASP A 46 0.99 -2.67 8.06
N PHE A 47 1.35 -1.93 7.00
CA PHE A 47 1.98 -0.62 7.11
C PHE A 47 1.07 0.35 7.88
N TRP A 48 -0.17 0.53 7.42
CA TRP A 48 -1.11 1.43 8.07
C TRP A 48 -1.54 0.97 9.45
N GLU A 49 -1.70 -0.34 9.66
CA GLU A 49 -2.00 -0.91 10.97
C GLU A 49 -0.86 -0.62 11.97
N THR A 50 0.39 -0.69 11.51
CA THR A 50 1.56 -0.30 12.32
C THR A 50 1.54 1.19 12.65
N ILE A 51 1.19 2.07 11.70
CA ILE A 51 1.18 3.52 11.92
C ILE A 51 0.04 3.95 12.86
N LEU A 52 -1.16 3.40 12.67
CA LEU A 52 -2.36 3.82 13.40
C LEU A 52 -2.44 3.18 14.79
N PHE A 53 -2.10 1.89 14.90
CA PHE A 53 -2.29 1.12 16.13
C PHE A 53 -0.98 0.67 16.78
N GLN A 54 0.18 1.06 16.24
CA GLN A 54 1.50 0.77 16.81
C GLN A 54 1.78 -0.74 16.98
N THR A 55 1.18 -1.58 16.13
CA THR A 55 1.27 -3.06 16.24
C THR A 55 2.62 -3.64 15.86
N GLY A 56 3.42 -2.91 15.06
CA GLY A 56 4.67 -3.42 14.49
C GLY A 56 4.49 -4.45 13.36
N ALA A 57 3.26 -4.68 12.88
CA ALA A 57 2.94 -5.71 11.88
C ALA A 57 3.79 -5.61 10.61
N TYR A 58 4.12 -4.39 10.16
CA TYR A 58 4.87 -4.15 8.93
C TYR A 58 6.31 -4.67 8.99
N ALA A 59 6.91 -4.75 10.17
CA ALA A 59 8.30 -5.17 10.35
C ALA A 59 8.57 -6.58 9.80
N ARG A 60 7.54 -7.45 9.75
CA ARG A 60 7.62 -8.81 9.19
C ARG A 60 8.05 -8.84 7.72
N HIS A 61 7.85 -7.75 6.99
CA HIS A 61 8.24 -7.66 5.58
C HIS A 61 9.72 -7.38 5.39
N GLY A 62 10.44 -6.89 6.41
CA GLY A 62 11.87 -6.55 6.30
C GLY A 62 12.17 -5.50 5.23
N ARG A 63 11.21 -4.61 4.95
CA ARG A 63 11.24 -3.64 3.85
C ARG A 63 11.32 -2.21 4.37
N ASN A 64 12.01 -1.35 3.63
CA ASN A 64 12.01 0.09 3.85
C ASN A 64 11.20 0.78 2.73
N PRO A 65 10.06 1.44 3.04
CA PRO A 65 9.24 2.10 2.03
C PRO A 65 10.01 3.10 1.18
N LEU A 66 10.87 3.94 1.77
CA LEU A 66 11.60 4.97 1.02
C LEU A 66 12.55 4.34 -0.01
N GLN A 67 13.24 3.26 0.35
CA GLN A 67 14.14 2.55 -0.57
C GLN A 67 13.38 1.90 -1.72
N ILE A 68 12.20 1.33 -1.46
CA ILE A 68 11.34 0.73 -2.49
C ILE A 68 10.90 1.79 -3.50
N HIS A 69 10.36 2.92 -3.03
CA HIS A 69 9.88 3.97 -3.93
C HIS A 69 11.04 4.64 -4.69
N ALA A 70 12.20 4.84 -4.05
CA ALA A 70 13.38 5.37 -4.73
C ALA A 70 13.88 4.45 -5.86
N ALA A 71 13.69 3.13 -5.75
CA ALA A 71 14.09 2.18 -6.79
C ALA A 71 13.22 2.25 -8.05
N LEU A 72 12.02 2.83 -7.99
CA LEU A 72 11.13 3.00 -9.15
C LEU A 72 11.60 4.10 -10.12
N ASN A 73 12.45 5.02 -9.66
CA ASN A 73 12.98 6.13 -10.45
C ASN A 73 14.30 5.79 -11.17
N LYS A 74 14.57 4.49 -11.40
CA LYS A 74 15.82 4.01 -12.01
C LYS A 74 15.63 3.50 -13.43
#